data_AF-A0A966NUE7-F1
#
_entry.id   AF-A0A966NUE7-F1
#
_cell.length_a   1.000
_cell.length_b   1.000
_cell.length_c   1.000
_cell.angle_alpha   90.00
_cell.angle_beta   90.00
_cell.angle_gamma   90.00
#
_symmetry.space_group_name_H-M   'P 1'
#
loop_
_entity.id
_entity.type
_entity.pdbx_description
1 polymer ?
#
loop_
_entity_poly.entity_id
_entity_poly.type
_entity_poly.pdbx_seq_one_letter_code
_entity_poly.pdbx_strand_id
1 'polypeptide(L)'
;MTVTFAATARHPRRTLVLGCGSVAQCTVPLLIRDLGFDPRTIHIVDFRDNRHRVADSLAKGVTYEQDRVTKDNLDAFLSARVGDGDILLDLAWNIDCPTILEWCRDHGVRYLNTSVEL
;
A
#
# COMPACT_ATOMS: atom_id res chain seq x y z
N MET A 1 -26.70 16.51 -7.32
CA MET A 1 -27.06 15.08 -7.35
C MET A 1 -25.91 14.32 -6.71
N THR A 2 -26.09 13.85 -5.48
CA THR A 2 -25.06 13.09 -4.78
C THR A 2 -25.18 11.65 -5.26
N VAL A 3 -24.20 11.17 -6.03
CA VAL A 3 -24.12 9.76 -6.40
C VAL A 3 -23.66 9.00 -5.17
N THR A 4 -24.58 8.34 -4.49
CA THR A 4 -24.25 7.40 -3.42
C THR A 4 -23.77 6.11 -4.08
N PHE A 5 -22.44 5.91 -4.13
CA PHE A 5 -21.91 4.58 -4.34
C PHE A 5 -22.28 3.74 -3.11
N ALA A 6 -23.18 2.77 -3.28
CA ALA A 6 -23.29 1.68 -2.32
C ALA A 6 -22.03 0.82 -2.47
N ALA A 7 -20.95 1.22 -1.81
CA ALA A 7 -19.75 0.40 -1.73
C ALA A 7 -20.08 -0.80 -0.84
N THR A 8 -20.44 -1.92 -1.45
CA THR A 8 -20.46 -3.23 -0.79
C THR A 8 -19.06 -3.67 -0.34
N ALA A 9 -18.01 -2.99 -0.81
CA ALA A 9 -16.63 -3.22 -0.38
C ALA A 9 -16.32 -2.40 0.89
N ARG A 10 -16.11 -3.11 2.00
CA ARG A 10 -15.59 -2.53 3.25
C ARG A 10 -14.17 -1.99 3.02
N HIS A 11 -13.88 -0.79 3.55
CA HIS A 11 -12.51 -0.27 3.57
C HIS A 11 -11.58 -1.27 4.27
N PRO A 12 -10.34 -1.43 3.77
CA PRO A 12 -9.32 -2.24 4.46
C PRO A 12 -9.07 -1.68 5.87
N ARG A 13 -8.65 -2.53 6.80
CA ARG A 13 -8.19 -2.05 8.12
C ARG A 13 -6.78 -1.48 8.01
N ARG A 14 -5.98 -2.02 7.09
CA ARG A 14 -4.63 -1.56 6.77
C ARG A 14 -4.40 -1.51 5.25
N THR A 15 -3.70 -0.48 4.82
CA THR A 15 -3.26 -0.27 3.44
C THR A 15 -1.74 -0.19 3.46
N LEU A 16 -1.07 -1.22 2.95
CA LEU A 16 0.38 -1.20 2.75
C LEU A 16 0.68 -0.67 1.35
N VAL A 17 1.56 0.31 1.25
CA VAL A 17 2.09 0.84 -0.01
C VAL A 17 3.57 0.53 -0.06
N LEU A 18 3.97 -0.36 -0.96
CA LEU A 18 5.38 -0.62 -1.23
C LEU A 18 5.87 0.39 -2.26
N GLY A 19 6.93 1.12 -1.92
CA GLY A 19 7.51 2.17 -2.76
C GLY A 19 6.89 3.55 -2.54
N CYS A 20 7.73 4.58 -2.67
CA CYS A 20 7.38 5.99 -2.54
C CYS A 20 7.86 6.78 -3.78
N GLY A 21 7.66 6.19 -4.97
CA GLY A 21 7.91 6.79 -6.28
C GLY A 21 6.84 7.81 -6.69
N SER A 22 6.83 8.22 -7.96
CA SER A 22 5.84 9.16 -8.49
C SER A 22 4.40 8.66 -8.37
N VAL A 23 4.19 7.35 -8.59
CA VAL A 23 2.86 6.75 -8.52
C VAL A 23 2.30 6.84 -7.10
N ALA A 24 3.08 6.47 -6.08
CA ALA A 24 2.66 6.57 -4.68
C ALA A 24 2.34 8.02 -4.25
N GLN A 25 3.13 8.99 -4.71
CA GLN A 25 2.91 10.42 -4.44
C GLN A 25 1.56 10.91 -4.98
N CYS A 26 1.11 10.37 -6.11
CA CYS A 26 -0.19 10.69 -6.68
C CYS A 26 -1.32 9.87 -6.04
N THR A 27 -1.10 8.58 -5.77
CA THR A 27 -2.15 7.67 -5.30
C THR A 27 -2.57 7.94 -3.86
N VAL A 28 -1.63 8.10 -2.93
CA VAL A 28 -1.95 8.24 -1.49
C VAL A 28 -2.88 9.43 -1.19
N PRO A 29 -2.66 10.63 -1.76
CA PRO A 29 -3.59 11.74 -1.60
C PRO A 29 -5.01 11.46 -2.10
N LEU A 30 -5.16 10.68 -3.19
CA LEU A 30 -6.47 10.32 -3.75
C LEU A 30 -7.21 9.32 -2.87
N LEU A 31 -6.49 8.34 -2.29
CA LEU A 31 -7.08 7.41 -1.32
C LEU A 31 -7.70 8.16 -0.13
N ILE A 32 -7.00 9.17 0.37
CA ILE A 32 -7.45 9.99 1.50
C ILE A 32 -8.58 10.93 1.07
N ARG A 33 -8.38 11.71 0.00
CA ARG A 33 -9.29 12.79 -0.41
C ARG A 33 -10.58 12.27 -1.03
N ASP A 34 -10.46 11.33 -1.97
CA ASP A 34 -11.56 10.95 -2.85
C ASP A 34 -12.22 9.64 -2.41
N LEU A 35 -11.44 8.72 -1.83
CA LEU A 35 -11.95 7.44 -1.34
C LEU A 35 -12.20 7.43 0.17
N GLY A 36 -11.84 8.48 0.90
CA GLY A 36 -12.16 8.60 2.33
C GLY A 36 -11.42 7.62 3.24
N PHE A 37 -10.25 7.12 2.85
CA PHE A 37 -9.42 6.27 3.71
C PHE A 37 -8.92 7.09 4.90
N ASP A 38 -8.98 6.51 6.11
CA ASP A 38 -8.33 7.08 7.28
C ASP A 38 -6.80 7.04 7.06
N PRO A 39 -6.09 8.19 7.02
CA PRO A 39 -4.64 8.22 6.78
C PRO A 39 -3.84 7.31 7.70
N ARG A 40 -4.31 7.10 8.95
CA ARG A 40 -3.65 6.25 9.95
C ARG A 40 -3.66 4.76 9.60
N THR A 41 -4.50 4.36 8.65
CA THR A 41 -4.53 2.99 8.13
C THR A 41 -3.55 2.79 6.98
N ILE A 42 -2.92 3.86 6.47
CA ILE A 42 -1.98 3.81 5.34
C ILE A 42 -0.56 3.77 5.88
N HIS A 43 0.20 2.78 5.41
CA HIS A 43 1.60 2.58 5.74
C HIS A 43 2.43 2.52 4.45
N ILE A 44 3.32 3.48 4.24
CA ILE A 44 4.26 3.50 3.12
C ILE A 44 5.59 2.90 3.57
N VAL A 45 6.12 1.96 2.80
CA VAL A 45 7.46 1.39 3.02
C VAL A 45 8.32 1.54 1.78
N ASP A 46 9.51 2.12 1.93
CA ASP A 46 10.49 2.27 0.86
C ASP A 46 11.90 2.12 1.45
N PHE A 47 12.84 1.57 0.69
CA PHE A 47 14.22 1.39 1.15
C PHE A 47 15.00 2.71 1.15
N ARG A 48 14.55 3.72 0.39
CA ARG A 48 15.10 5.08 0.38
C ARG A 48 14.29 5.98 1.31
N ASP A 49 14.92 7.01 1.87
CA ASP A 49 14.17 8.06 2.55
C ASP A 49 13.53 9.03 1.54
N ASN A 50 12.24 8.83 1.29
CA ASN A 50 11.41 9.67 0.42
C ASN A 50 10.36 10.47 1.21
N ARG A 51 10.47 10.61 2.54
CA ARG A 51 9.46 11.29 3.38
C ARG A 51 9.13 12.71 2.90
N HIS A 52 10.15 13.43 2.41
CA HIS A 52 10.01 14.77 1.86
C HIS A 52 9.01 14.85 0.69
N ARG A 53 8.80 13.75 -0.06
CA ARG A 53 7.90 13.70 -1.22
C ARG A 53 6.44 13.50 -0.84
N VAL A 54 6.17 13.07 0.39
CA VAL A 54 4.83 12.75 0.89
C VAL A 54 4.50 13.48 2.19
N ALA A 55 5.22 14.57 2.49
CA ALA A 55 5.12 15.31 3.75
C ALA A 55 3.67 15.66 4.14
N ASP A 56 2.84 16.09 3.18
CA ASP A 56 1.43 16.40 3.42
C ASP A 56 0.60 15.19 3.84
N SER A 57 0.94 14.00 3.33
CA SER A 57 0.26 12.76 3.73
C SER A 57 0.73 12.31 5.11
N LEU A 58 2.01 12.48 5.43
CA LEU A 58 2.56 12.20 6.77
C LEU A 58 1.92 13.13 7.82
N ALA A 59 1.76 14.42 7.50
CA ALA A 59 1.09 15.38 8.37
C ALA A 59 -0.38 15.01 8.67
N LYS A 60 -1.02 14.21 7.79
CA LYS A 60 -2.38 13.69 7.98
C LYS A 60 -2.44 12.40 8.80
N GLY A 61 -1.30 11.76 9.08
CA GLY A 61 -1.20 10.54 9.88
C GLY A 61 -0.80 9.28 9.11
N VAL A 62 -0.40 9.38 7.84
CA VAL A 62 0.21 8.25 7.12
C VAL A 62 1.51 7.84 7.81
N THR A 63 1.70 6.55 8.02
CA THR A 63 2.95 6.02 8.58
C THR A 63 3.98 5.82 7.46
N TYR A 64 5.24 6.13 7.74
CA TYR A 64 6.35 5.87 6.84
C TYR A 64 7.46 5.11 7.52
N GLU A 65 7.82 3.98 6.93
CA GLU A 65 8.91 3.13 7.37
C GLU A 65 9.98 3.05 6.27
N GLN A 66 11.24 3.17 6.69
CA GLN A 66 12.36 2.93 5.80
C GLN A 66 12.87 1.51 6.01
N ASP A 67 12.41 0.59 5.16
CA ASP A 67 12.74 -0.84 5.24
C ASP A 67 12.68 -1.45 3.82
N ARG A 68 13.17 -2.68 3.66
CA ARG A 68 13.27 -3.37 2.38
C ARG A 68 12.71 -4.78 2.46
N VAL A 69 11.70 -5.04 1.64
CA VAL A 69 11.26 -6.41 1.34
C VAL A 69 12.28 -7.11 0.44
N THR A 70 12.58 -8.36 0.76
CA THR A 70 13.43 -9.29 0.03
C THR A 70 12.72 -10.63 -0.09
N LYS A 71 13.19 -11.51 -0.98
CA LYS A 71 12.63 -12.87 -1.08
C LYS A 71 12.75 -13.64 0.24
N ASP A 72 13.86 -13.43 0.97
CA ASP A 72 14.14 -14.13 2.23
C ASP A 72 13.29 -13.65 3.41
N ASN A 73 12.82 -12.39 3.38
CA ASN A 73 12.04 -11.82 4.48
C ASN A 73 10.56 -11.60 4.16
N LEU A 74 10.12 -11.92 2.92
CA LEU A 74 8.80 -11.56 2.38
C LEU A 74 7.65 -11.86 3.34
N ASP A 75 7.57 -13.10 3.82
CA ASP A 75 6.45 -13.55 4.64
C ASP A 75 6.38 -12.80 5.98
N ALA A 76 7.50 -12.76 6.71
CA ALA A 76 7.59 -12.05 7.98
C ALA A 76 7.34 -10.54 7.78
N PHE A 77 7.85 -9.98 6.67
CA PHE A 77 7.72 -8.57 6.34
C PHE A 77 6.26 -8.20 6.04
N LEU A 78 5.57 -8.95 5.19
CA LEU A 78 4.19 -8.65 4.81
C LEU A 78 3.21 -8.99 5.95
N SER A 79 3.39 -10.12 6.63
CA SER A 79 2.56 -10.55 7.77
C SER A 79 2.57 -9.56 8.94
N ALA A 80 3.68 -8.83 9.14
CA ALA A 80 3.74 -7.78 10.16
C ALA A 80 2.84 -6.57 9.83
N ARG A 81 2.52 -6.37 8.55
CA ARG A 81 1.95 -5.11 8.03
C ARG A 81 0.51 -5.27 7.53
N VAL A 82 0.15 -6.38 6.89
CA VAL A 82 -1.19 -6.63 6.31
C VAL A 82 -1.63 -8.09 6.51
N GLY A 83 -2.94 -8.33 6.49
CA GLY A 83 -3.54 -9.66 6.53
C GLY A 83 -4.92 -9.73 5.86
N ASP A 84 -5.71 -10.77 6.18
CA ASP A 84 -7.00 -11.01 5.53
C ASP A 84 -7.92 -9.76 5.50
N GLY A 85 -8.39 -9.43 4.29
CA GLY A 85 -9.25 -8.27 4.04
C GLY A 85 -8.53 -6.93 3.94
N ASP A 86 -7.22 -6.85 4.19
CA ASP A 86 -6.42 -5.64 3.95
C ASP A 86 -6.06 -5.48 2.46
N ILE A 87 -5.31 -4.43 2.13
CA ILE A 87 -4.82 -4.20 0.76
C ILE A 87 -3.33 -3.88 0.73
N LEU A 88 -2.64 -4.44 -0.25
CA LEU A 88 -1.27 -4.14 -0.62
C LEU A 88 -1.27 -3.47 -2.00
N LEU A 89 -0.71 -2.25 -2.05
CA LEU A 89 -0.42 -1.51 -3.28
C LEU A 89 1.07 -1.65 -3.58
N ASP A 90 1.39 -2.47 -4.57
CA ASP A 90 2.75 -2.71 -5.01
C ASP A 90 3.13 -1.67 -6.06
N LEU A 91 3.79 -0.61 -5.60
CA LEU A 91 4.26 0.52 -6.41
C LEU A 91 5.80 0.63 -6.36
N ALA A 92 6.45 -0.51 -6.08
CA ALA A 92 7.90 -0.68 -6.04
C ALA A 92 8.37 -1.48 -7.27
N TRP A 93 9.68 -1.62 -7.41
CA TRP A 93 10.34 -2.36 -8.50
C TRP A 93 11.30 -3.44 -7.99
N ASN A 94 11.35 -3.67 -6.67
CA ASN A 94 12.43 -4.42 -6.04
C ASN A 94 12.18 -5.94 -5.97
N ILE A 95 10.95 -6.41 -6.16
CA ILE A 95 10.54 -7.81 -6.05
C ILE A 95 9.65 -8.15 -7.25
N ASP A 96 9.75 -9.39 -7.70
CA ASP A 96 8.95 -9.95 -8.78
C ASP A 96 7.46 -9.96 -8.42
N CYS A 97 6.66 -9.37 -9.31
CA CYS A 97 5.21 -9.23 -9.14
C CYS A 97 4.50 -10.56 -8.82
N PRO A 98 4.80 -11.70 -9.48
CA PRO A 98 4.18 -12.98 -9.18
C PRO A 98 4.35 -13.42 -7.72
N THR A 99 5.50 -13.15 -7.10
CA THR A 99 5.79 -13.61 -5.73
C THR A 99 4.94 -12.88 -4.70
N ILE A 100 4.79 -11.55 -4.81
CA ILE A 100 3.93 -10.79 -3.88
C ILE A 100 2.45 -11.12 -4.14
N LEU A 101 2.05 -11.22 -5.42
CA LEU A 101 0.68 -11.57 -5.79
C LEU A 101 0.26 -12.92 -5.21
N GLU A 102 1.12 -13.92 -5.31
CA GLU A 102 0.85 -15.27 -4.80
C GLU A 102 0.75 -15.27 -3.28
N TRP A 103 1.65 -14.57 -2.58
CA TRP A 103 1.57 -14.39 -1.14
C TRP A 103 0.24 -13.72 -0.72
N CYS A 104 -0.16 -12.64 -1.40
CA CYS A 104 -1.39 -11.93 -1.11
C CYS A 104 -2.63 -12.82 -1.29
N ARG A 105 -2.66 -13.63 -2.35
CA ARG A 105 -3.73 -14.61 -2.61
C ARG A 105 -3.85 -15.61 -1.47
N ASP A 106 -2.73 -16.14 -1.00
CA ASP A 106 -2.71 -17.17 0.05
C ASP A 106 -3.10 -16.61 1.44
N HIS A 107 -2.94 -15.30 1.65
CA HIS A 107 -3.24 -14.62 2.92
C HIS A 107 -4.55 -13.82 2.94
N GLY A 108 -5.36 -13.89 1.88
CA GLY A 108 -6.61 -13.13 1.78
C GLY A 108 -6.40 -11.61 1.65
N VAL A 109 -5.21 -11.18 1.24
CA VAL A 109 -4.85 -9.76 1.06
C VAL A 109 -5.20 -9.34 -0.36
N ARG A 110 -5.90 -8.21 -0.51
CA ARG A 110 -6.15 -7.62 -1.82
C ARG A 110 -4.86 -7.05 -2.38
N TYR A 111 -4.59 -7.25 -3.67
CA TYR A 111 -3.36 -6.80 -4.32
C TYR A 111 -3.67 -5.90 -5.52
N LEU A 112 -2.87 -4.85 -5.70
CA LEU A 112 -2.87 -3.99 -6.88
C LEU A 112 -1.43 -3.59 -7.23
N ASN A 113 -1.09 -3.64 -8.50
CA ASN A 113 0.16 -3.13 -9.06
C ASN A 113 -0.14 -2.33 -10.34
N THR A 114 0.84 -1.56 -10.80
CA THR A 114 0.82 -0.83 -12.07
C THR A 114 1.61 -1.51 -13.20
N SER A 115 2.28 -2.64 -12.94
CA SER A 115 3.15 -3.33 -13.90
C SER A 115 3.25 -4.84 -13.63
N VAL A 116 3.75 -5.60 -14.60
CA VAL A 116 4.25 -6.97 -14.39
C VAL A 116 5.77 -6.86 -14.33
N GLU A 117 6.29 -6.54 -13.15
CA GLU A 117 7.73 -6.54 -12.90
C GLU A 117 8.23 -8.00 -12.93
N LEU A 118 9.15 -8.29 -13.87
CA LEU A 118 9.77 -9.61 -14.12
C LEU A 118 11.22 -9.66 -13.62
#